data_AF-A0AAE2YEF8-F1
#
_entry.id   AF-A0AAE2YEF8-F1
#
_cell.length_a   1.000
_cell.length_b   1.000
_cell.length_c   1.000
_cell.angle_alpha   90.00
_cell.angle_beta   90.00
_cell.angle_gamma   90.00
#
_symmetry.space_group_name_H-M   'P 1'
#
loop_
_entity.id
_entity.type
_entity.pdbx_description
1 polymer ?
#
loop_
_entity_poly.entity_id
_entity_poly.type
_entity_poly.pdbx_seq_one_letter_code
_entity_poly.pdbx_strand_id
1 'polypeptide(L)'
;MAKKSKVCPRCQAKYPLTDFEFCRYCGAKLDISNSGNSLDIGGTGKVKHRTLASWGWIPAVLGYAASFILLFLFQNILSIIGAFLGLPFMFVPLFDSWVTTLTPEFLVFITLGQLGLVVIPLLYLKIRSLPLKELGFDFENKKEVQNDIMIGTLGGGIMMGISLFVSWASTYTLGALYSPLDIYMSEIFSNINNASFMAIHLYQYVLLVLSMFLLVAPSEEISTRAFLQQGLENSFGRWIGLITTAIIFSALHILLYPQTATAIGFPSYIGSISAIIAVPSYLALSLTLGFLLQIRKYRIITTITAHAVYMAILVSIYYFQNYWIYLYI
;
A
#
# COMPACT_ATOMS: atom_id res chain seq x y z
N MET A 1 -2.49 38.97 -35.64
CA MET A 1 -1.86 39.09 -34.31
C MET A 1 -1.14 37.79 -33.97
N ALA A 2 0.18 37.82 -33.78
CA ALA A 2 0.95 36.62 -33.43
C ALA A 2 0.76 36.25 -31.95
N LYS A 3 0.33 35.02 -31.65
CA LYS A 3 0.25 34.51 -30.27
C LYS A 3 1.67 34.32 -29.72
N LYS A 4 2.01 35.04 -28.64
CA LYS A 4 3.28 34.81 -27.93
C LYS A 4 3.25 33.41 -27.30
N SER A 5 4.27 32.59 -27.56
CA SER A 5 4.46 31.27 -26.93
C SER A 5 5.60 31.34 -25.91
N LYS A 6 5.44 30.73 -24.75
CA LYS A 6 6.55 30.52 -23.80
C LYS A 6 7.09 29.10 -24.01
N VAL A 7 8.41 28.96 -23.87
CA VAL A 7 9.10 27.67 -23.91
C VAL A 7 9.38 27.29 -22.46
N CYS A 8 9.01 26.07 -22.06
CA CYS A 8 9.35 25.63 -20.72
C CYS A 8 10.88 25.43 -20.61
N PRO A 9 11.54 25.97 -19.58
CA PRO A 9 12.97 25.80 -19.38
C PRO A 9 13.37 24.34 -19.10
N ARG A 10 12.49 23.51 -18.53
CA ARG A 10 12.78 22.09 -18.21
C ARG A 10 12.46 21.12 -19.37
N CYS A 11 11.35 21.31 -20.09
CA CYS A 11 10.89 20.36 -21.11
C CYS A 11 11.05 20.84 -22.56
N GLN A 12 11.46 22.09 -22.81
CA GLN A 12 11.54 22.74 -24.13
C GLN A 12 10.23 22.71 -24.96
N ALA A 13 9.14 22.18 -24.40
CA ALA A 13 7.85 22.20 -25.06
C ALA A 13 7.37 23.64 -25.19
N LYS A 14 7.01 24.02 -26.42
CA LYS A 14 6.35 25.28 -26.72
C LYS A 14 4.90 25.16 -26.29
N TYR A 15 4.45 26.05 -25.43
CA TYR A 15 3.04 26.17 -25.10
C TYR A 15 2.59 27.61 -25.36
N PRO A 16 1.34 27.81 -25.82
CA PRO A 16 0.77 29.15 -25.88
C PRO A 16 0.88 29.79 -24.48
N LEU A 17 1.28 31.07 -24.39
CA LEU A 17 1.26 31.79 -23.11
C LEU A 17 -0.13 31.63 -22.51
N THR A 18 -0.19 30.79 -21.51
CA THR A 18 -1.37 30.35 -20.77
C THR A 18 -0.87 30.23 -19.34
N ASP A 19 -1.71 30.59 -18.37
CA ASP A 19 -1.33 30.97 -17.00
C ASP A 19 -0.86 29.80 -16.10
N PHE A 20 -0.23 28.78 -16.66
CA PHE A 20 0.23 27.62 -15.90
C PHE A 20 1.59 27.91 -15.26
N GLU A 21 1.66 27.78 -13.93
CA GLU A 21 2.90 27.76 -13.14
C GLU A 21 3.76 26.51 -13.41
N PHE A 22 3.26 25.54 -14.19
CA PHE A 22 3.96 24.29 -14.42
C PHE A 22 3.93 23.88 -15.90
N CYS A 23 5.02 23.32 -16.45
CA CYS A 23 5.01 22.78 -17.82
C CYS A 23 4.03 21.62 -17.95
N ARG A 24 3.04 21.75 -18.85
CA ARG A 24 2.05 20.71 -19.16
C ARG A 24 2.65 19.35 -19.58
N TYR A 25 3.87 19.35 -20.08
CA TYR A 25 4.54 18.14 -20.58
C TYR A 25 5.48 17.49 -19.56
N CYS A 26 6.02 18.22 -18.57
CA CYS A 26 6.99 17.66 -17.62
C CYS A 26 6.78 18.02 -16.15
N GLY A 27 5.80 18.86 -15.83
CA GLY A 27 5.47 19.24 -14.45
C GLY A 27 6.47 20.18 -13.76
N ALA A 28 7.43 20.77 -14.48
CA ALA A 28 8.36 21.74 -13.89
C ALA A 28 7.68 23.02 -13.46
N LYS A 29 7.94 23.49 -12.24
CA LYS A 29 7.54 24.83 -11.81
C LYS A 29 8.28 25.89 -12.64
N LEU A 30 7.54 26.85 -13.16
CA LEU A 30 8.00 27.95 -13.97
C LEU A 30 8.10 29.16 -13.05
N ASP A 31 9.31 29.64 -12.75
CA ASP A 31 9.48 30.87 -11.98
C ASP A 31 9.07 32.07 -12.85
N ILE A 32 7.93 32.67 -12.49
CA ILE A 32 7.35 33.84 -13.17
C ILE A 32 7.89 35.15 -12.57
N SER A 33 8.93 35.10 -11.73
CA SER A 33 9.40 36.31 -11.06
C SER A 33 10.14 37.24 -12.03
N ASN A 34 9.45 38.35 -12.32
CA ASN A 34 9.90 39.63 -12.88
C ASN A 34 10.00 39.78 -14.40
N SER A 35 8.83 40.00 -15.02
CA SER A 35 8.70 41.14 -15.93
C SER A 35 7.45 41.94 -15.52
N GLY A 36 7.66 43.08 -14.86
CA GLY A 36 6.61 43.89 -14.26
C GLY A 36 5.47 44.26 -15.22
N ASN A 37 4.25 44.01 -14.78
CA ASN A 37 3.27 45.04 -14.49
C ASN A 37 2.08 44.39 -13.80
N SER A 38 1.77 44.91 -12.62
CA SER A 38 0.64 44.55 -11.77
C SER A 38 -0.68 44.82 -12.47
N LEU A 39 -1.43 43.75 -12.72
CA LEU A 39 -2.87 43.82 -12.95
C LEU A 39 -3.52 42.86 -11.94
N ASP A 40 -3.91 43.45 -10.81
CA ASP A 40 -4.81 42.88 -9.84
C ASP A 40 -6.16 42.60 -10.52
N ILE A 41 -6.42 41.33 -10.81
CA ILE A 41 -7.77 40.83 -11.12
C ILE A 41 -8.17 39.92 -9.98
N GLY A 42 -9.17 40.39 -9.23
CA GLY A 42 -9.61 39.83 -7.97
C GLY A 42 -10.26 38.46 -8.02
N GLY A 43 -10.28 37.83 -6.84
CA GLY A 43 -11.44 37.07 -6.38
C GLY A 43 -11.75 35.77 -7.12
N THR A 44 -10.76 34.97 -7.48
CA THR A 44 -11.00 33.53 -7.70
C THR A 44 -10.11 32.76 -6.73
N GLY A 45 -10.75 31.99 -5.84
CA GLY A 45 -10.06 31.22 -4.81
C GLY A 45 -8.98 30.36 -5.44
N LYS A 46 -7.72 30.77 -5.29
CA LYS A 46 -6.56 30.04 -5.78
C LYS A 46 -6.60 28.66 -5.15
N VAL A 47 -7.00 27.66 -5.93
CA VAL A 47 -6.94 26.26 -5.55
C VAL A 47 -5.48 25.97 -5.28
N LYS A 48 -5.11 25.94 -4.00
CA LYS A 48 -3.74 25.76 -3.53
C LYS A 48 -3.29 24.38 -4.03
N HIS A 49 -2.57 24.35 -5.15
CA HIS A 49 -1.99 23.13 -5.67
C HIS A 49 -1.00 22.62 -4.62
N ARG A 50 -1.32 21.49 -4.01
CA ARG A 50 -0.51 20.88 -2.97
C ARG A 50 0.85 20.54 -3.57
N THR A 51 1.91 21.06 -2.97
CA THR A 51 3.28 20.82 -3.40
C THR A 51 3.60 19.34 -3.17
N LEU A 52 4.20 18.71 -4.19
CA LEU A 52 4.84 17.40 -4.05
C LEU A 52 5.86 17.45 -2.90
N ALA A 53 6.11 16.29 -2.30
CA ALA A 53 7.14 16.12 -1.28
C ALA A 53 8.46 16.80 -1.67
N SER A 54 9.07 17.49 -0.71
CA SER A 54 10.33 18.22 -0.93
C SER A 54 11.57 17.32 -1.10
N TRP A 55 11.47 16.01 -0.86
CA TRP A 55 12.58 15.07 -0.99
C TRP A 55 12.63 14.37 -2.35
N GLY A 56 13.83 13.94 -2.74
CA GLY A 56 14.06 13.18 -3.97
C GLY A 56 14.03 11.66 -3.74
N TRP A 57 14.44 10.91 -4.77
CA TRP A 57 14.38 9.45 -4.79
C TRP A 57 15.37 8.79 -3.82
N ILE A 58 16.54 9.39 -3.56
CA ILE A 58 17.55 8.80 -2.67
C ILE A 58 17.02 8.64 -1.25
N PRO A 59 16.54 9.70 -0.55
CA PRO A 59 15.93 9.54 0.76
C PRO A 59 14.72 8.60 0.75
N ALA A 60 13.91 8.65 -0.31
CA ALA A 60 12.72 7.84 -0.44
C ALA A 60 13.03 6.34 -0.48
N VAL A 61 13.92 5.91 -1.38
CA VAL A 61 14.28 4.49 -1.54
C VAL A 61 15.05 3.98 -0.33
N LEU A 62 16.06 4.72 0.14
CA LEU A 62 16.85 4.30 1.30
C LEU A 62 16.02 4.28 2.60
N GLY A 63 15.18 5.28 2.80
CA GLY A 63 14.31 5.35 3.97
C GLY A 63 13.23 4.26 3.94
N TYR A 64 12.70 3.94 2.76
CA TYR A 64 11.77 2.83 2.59
C TYR A 64 12.44 1.46 2.85
N ALA A 65 13.65 1.24 2.32
CA ALA A 65 14.41 0.02 2.61
C ALA A 65 14.72 -0.11 4.11
N ALA A 66 15.13 0.97 4.77
CA ALA A 66 15.35 0.99 6.22
C ALA A 66 14.05 0.73 7.01
N SER A 67 12.90 1.23 6.54
CA SER A 67 11.59 0.96 7.12
C SER A 67 11.28 -0.54 7.11
N PHE A 68 11.56 -1.22 5.99
CA PHE A 68 11.37 -2.66 5.85
C PHE A 68 12.32 -3.49 6.72
N ILE A 69 13.59 -3.07 6.84
CA ILE A 69 14.52 -3.71 7.77
C ILE A 69 14.00 -3.59 9.21
N LEU A 70 13.50 -2.41 9.60
CA LEU A 70 12.95 -2.21 10.93
C LEU A 70 11.67 -3.01 11.17
N LEU A 71 10.78 -3.08 10.17
CA LEU A 71 9.60 -3.97 10.18
C LEU A 71 10.03 -5.41 10.47
N PHE A 72 11.00 -5.93 9.71
CA PHE A 72 11.48 -7.29 9.87
C PHE A 72 12.05 -7.53 11.27
N LEU A 73 12.90 -6.61 11.77
CA LEU A 73 13.46 -6.71 13.12
C LEU A 73 12.35 -6.71 14.19
N PHE A 74 11.39 -5.79 14.10
CA PHE A 74 10.29 -5.71 15.07
C PHE A 74 9.41 -6.95 15.03
N GLN A 75 9.03 -7.43 13.85
CA GLN A 75 8.25 -8.66 13.72
C GLN A 75 8.98 -9.86 14.29
N ASN A 76 10.28 -10.04 14.02
CA ASN A 76 11.04 -11.17 14.58
C ASN A 76 11.15 -11.09 16.11
N ILE A 77 11.42 -9.91 16.66
CA ILE A 77 11.48 -9.71 18.12
C ILE A 77 10.11 -10.02 18.75
N LEU A 78 9.02 -9.51 18.16
CA LEU A 78 7.67 -9.79 18.64
C LEU A 78 7.31 -11.28 18.51
N SER A 79 7.67 -11.94 17.41
CA SER A 79 7.48 -13.38 17.26
C SER A 79 8.19 -14.18 18.35
N ILE A 80 9.45 -13.84 18.66
CA ILE A 80 10.23 -14.48 19.74
C ILE A 80 9.55 -14.25 21.09
N ILE A 81 9.22 -13.00 21.41
CA ILE A 81 8.55 -12.64 22.67
C ILE A 81 7.23 -13.38 22.79
N GLY A 82 6.41 -13.34 21.75
CA GLY A 82 5.11 -13.98 21.76
C GLY A 82 5.22 -15.50 21.84
N ALA A 83 6.25 -16.13 21.26
CA ALA A 83 6.49 -17.57 21.42
C ALA A 83 6.82 -17.93 22.88
N PHE A 84 7.61 -17.10 23.57
CA PHE A 84 7.92 -17.29 24.99
C PHE A 84 6.72 -17.03 25.92
N LEU A 85 5.93 -16.00 25.63
CA LEU A 85 4.74 -15.66 26.42
C LEU A 85 3.54 -16.56 26.08
N GLY A 86 3.59 -17.26 24.95
CA GLY A 86 2.42 -17.73 24.23
C GLY A 86 2.44 -19.19 23.82
N LEU A 87 3.08 -20.07 24.60
CA LEU A 87 2.82 -21.51 24.50
C LEU A 87 1.31 -21.87 24.39
N PRO A 88 0.34 -21.14 25.00
CA PRO A 88 -1.10 -21.36 24.74
C PRO A 88 -1.65 -20.75 23.43
N PHE A 89 -0.94 -19.86 22.75
CA PHE A 89 -1.37 -19.18 21.49
C PHE A 89 -0.92 -19.88 20.20
N MET A 90 -0.23 -21.02 20.29
CA MET A 90 0.32 -21.74 19.12
C MET A 90 -0.43 -23.02 18.76
N PHE A 91 -1.54 -23.32 19.43
CA PHE A 91 -2.27 -24.55 19.22
C PHE A 91 -3.66 -24.27 18.65
N VAL A 92 -3.87 -24.59 17.38
CA VAL A 92 -5.21 -24.67 16.78
C VAL A 92 -5.47 -26.13 16.43
N PRO A 93 -6.58 -26.72 16.92
CA PRO A 93 -6.97 -28.05 16.50
C PRO A 93 -7.36 -28.01 15.01
N LEU A 94 -6.64 -28.75 14.18
CA LEU A 94 -6.95 -28.95 12.77
C LEU A 94 -7.04 -30.46 12.52
N PHE A 95 -8.25 -30.94 12.21
CA PHE A 95 -8.50 -32.34 11.82
C PHE A 95 -7.90 -33.37 12.80
N ASP A 96 -8.31 -33.32 14.07
CA ASP A 96 -7.85 -34.23 15.14
C ASP A 96 -6.34 -34.23 15.43
N SER A 97 -5.58 -33.31 14.83
CA SER A 97 -4.16 -33.11 15.08
C SER A 97 -3.90 -31.70 15.62
N TRP A 98 -3.00 -31.61 16.60
CA TRP A 98 -2.49 -30.34 17.11
C TRP A 98 -1.42 -29.84 16.15
N VAL A 99 -1.83 -29.11 15.12
CA VAL A 99 -0.88 -28.42 14.25
C VAL A 99 -0.48 -27.13 14.95
N THR A 100 0.82 -26.90 15.08
CA THR A 100 1.34 -25.62 15.57
C THR A 100 1.09 -24.54 14.51
N THR A 101 -0.08 -23.92 14.54
CA THR A 101 -0.41 -22.77 13.68
C THR A 101 -0.50 -21.50 14.52
N LEU A 102 -0.20 -20.38 13.88
CA LEU A 102 -0.30 -19.08 14.51
C LEU A 102 -1.77 -18.72 14.70
N THR A 103 -2.20 -18.53 15.95
CA THR A 103 -3.55 -18.04 16.22
C THR A 103 -3.74 -16.61 15.66
N PRO A 104 -4.97 -16.22 15.30
CA PRO A 104 -5.30 -14.85 14.90
C PRO A 104 -4.81 -13.78 15.89
N GLU A 105 -4.87 -14.07 17.19
CA GLU A 105 -4.40 -13.19 18.27
C GLU A 105 -2.89 -12.97 18.18
N PHE A 106 -2.14 -14.05 17.94
CA PHE A 106 -0.70 -13.97 17.75
C PHE A 106 -0.34 -13.21 16.47
N LEU A 107 -1.11 -13.37 15.39
CA LEU A 107 -0.95 -12.57 14.19
C LEU A 107 -1.17 -11.08 14.49
N VAL A 108 -2.27 -10.72 15.17
CA VAL A 108 -2.55 -9.34 15.60
C VAL A 108 -1.40 -8.80 16.46
N PHE A 109 -0.85 -9.59 17.38
CA PHE A 109 0.30 -9.20 18.17
C PHE A 109 1.54 -8.90 17.30
N ILE A 110 1.89 -9.78 16.36
CA ILE A 110 3.02 -9.56 15.44
C ILE A 110 2.77 -8.35 14.52
N THR A 111 1.51 -8.04 14.18
CA THR A 111 1.20 -6.86 13.36
C THR A 111 1.58 -5.54 14.03
N LEU A 112 1.82 -5.51 15.34
CA LEU A 112 2.44 -4.33 16.00
C LEU A 112 3.82 -4.00 15.41
N GLY A 113 4.52 -4.98 14.84
CA GLY A 113 5.78 -4.77 14.13
C GLY A 113 5.64 -3.85 12.91
N GLN A 114 4.43 -3.69 12.37
CA GLN A 114 4.13 -2.76 11.27
C GLN A 114 4.47 -1.30 11.61
N LEU A 115 4.49 -0.95 12.89
CA LEU A 115 4.93 0.38 13.33
C LEU A 115 6.36 0.72 12.87
N GLY A 116 7.21 -0.30 12.63
CA GLY A 116 8.54 -0.12 12.04
C GLY A 116 8.51 0.60 10.69
N LEU A 117 7.44 0.43 9.90
CA LEU A 117 7.29 1.09 8.60
C LEU A 117 7.10 2.62 8.70
N VAL A 118 6.58 3.10 9.83
CA VAL A 118 6.25 4.51 10.07
C VAL A 118 7.43 5.27 10.68
N VAL A 119 8.29 4.59 11.43
CA VAL A 119 9.39 5.21 12.19
C VAL A 119 10.31 6.01 11.28
N ILE A 120 10.79 5.43 10.17
CA ILE A 120 11.79 6.09 9.31
C ILE A 120 11.20 7.31 8.56
N PRO A 121 10.02 7.24 7.92
CA PRO A 121 9.38 8.43 7.34
C PRO A 121 9.20 9.57 8.35
N LEU A 122 8.69 9.27 9.55
CA LEU A 122 8.48 10.29 10.58
C LEU A 122 9.80 10.87 11.10
N LEU A 123 10.82 10.03 11.31
CA LEU A 123 12.15 10.47 11.72
C LEU A 123 12.78 11.38 10.65
N TYR A 124 12.63 11.04 9.37
CA TYR A 124 13.10 11.89 8.28
C TYR A 124 12.47 13.28 8.31
N LEU A 125 11.13 13.35 8.44
CA LEU A 125 10.41 14.61 8.56
C LEU A 125 10.92 15.44 9.75
N LYS A 126 11.10 14.80 10.91
CA LYS A 126 11.61 15.45 12.13
C LYS A 126 13.02 16.01 11.93
N ILE A 127 13.94 15.21 11.38
CA ILE A 127 15.34 15.63 11.12
C ILE A 127 15.37 16.81 10.14
N ARG A 128 14.49 16.81 9.14
CA ARG A 128 14.42 17.87 8.13
C ARG A 128 13.51 19.04 8.52
N SER A 129 12.95 19.03 9.74
CA SER A 129 11.98 20.03 10.21
C SER A 129 10.80 20.24 9.24
N LEU A 130 10.35 19.17 8.59
CA LEU A 130 9.23 19.18 7.65
C LEU A 130 7.91 18.91 8.38
N PRO A 131 6.81 19.58 8.00
CA PRO A 131 5.51 19.35 8.61
C PRO A 131 4.92 17.99 8.15
N LEU A 132 4.14 17.34 9.02
CA LEU A 132 3.42 16.09 8.70
C LEU A 132 2.51 16.19 7.47
N LYS A 133 2.10 17.41 7.10
CA LYS A 133 1.29 17.71 5.92
C LYS A 133 1.96 17.25 4.61
N GLU A 134 3.30 17.14 4.58
CA GLU A 134 4.08 16.62 3.45
C GLU A 134 3.84 15.11 3.22
N LEU A 135 3.49 14.35 4.26
CA LEU A 135 3.06 12.95 4.11
C LEU A 135 1.59 12.83 3.67
N GLY A 136 0.94 13.95 3.33
CA GLY A 136 -0.44 13.93 2.84
C GLY A 136 -1.52 14.04 3.91
N PHE A 137 -1.15 14.10 5.20
CA PHE A 137 -2.08 14.34 6.30
C PHE A 137 -2.62 15.78 6.27
N ASP A 138 -3.85 15.95 5.78
CA ASP A 138 -4.58 17.22 5.85
C ASP A 138 -5.89 17.02 6.59
N PHE A 139 -5.96 17.57 7.80
CA PHE A 139 -7.15 17.51 8.65
C PHE A 139 -7.84 18.87 8.80
N GLU A 140 -7.41 19.90 8.06
CA GLU A 140 -7.95 21.26 8.20
C GLU A 140 -9.43 21.31 7.84
N ASN A 141 -9.84 20.55 6.81
CA ASN A 141 -11.22 20.53 6.33
C ASN A 141 -11.90 19.19 6.63
N LYS A 142 -12.72 19.15 7.68
CA LYS A 142 -13.50 17.96 8.10
C LYS A 142 -14.34 17.36 6.97
N LYS A 143 -14.96 18.20 6.13
CA LYS A 143 -15.81 17.74 5.01
C LYS A 143 -14.98 17.01 3.96
N GLU A 144 -13.76 17.49 3.69
CA GLU A 144 -12.87 16.81 2.75
C GLU A 144 -12.32 15.51 3.32
N VAL A 145 -12.04 15.44 4.63
CA VAL A 145 -11.65 14.19 5.30
C VAL A 145 -12.78 13.15 5.20
N GLN A 146 -14.03 13.54 5.44
CA GLN A 146 -15.18 12.65 5.26
C GLN A 146 -15.30 12.15 3.82
N ASN A 147 -15.10 13.05 2.84
CA ASN A 147 -15.10 12.67 1.42
C ASN A 147 -13.95 11.70 1.10
N ASP A 148 -12.76 11.87 1.68
CA ASP A 148 -11.64 10.96 1.50
C ASP A 148 -11.95 9.56 2.06
N ILE A 149 -12.60 9.48 3.23
CA ILE A 149 -13.03 8.22 3.81
C ILE A 149 -14.04 7.54 2.89
N MET A 150 -15.08 8.26 2.44
CA MET A 150 -16.10 7.70 1.55
C MET A 150 -15.52 7.20 0.21
N ILE A 151 -14.65 8.00 -0.42
CA ILE A 151 -13.97 7.62 -1.66
C ILE A 151 -13.02 6.45 -1.39
N GLY A 152 -12.33 6.44 -0.25
CA GLY A 152 -11.48 5.34 0.18
C GLY A 152 -12.27 4.05 0.34
N THR A 153 -13.41 4.07 1.02
CA THR A 153 -14.29 2.90 1.17
C THR A 153 -14.74 2.34 -0.18
N LEU A 154 -15.21 3.21 -1.09
CA LEU A 154 -15.55 2.79 -2.45
C LEU A 154 -14.32 2.23 -3.20
N GLY A 155 -13.18 2.89 -3.05
CA GLY A 155 -11.89 2.47 -3.61
C GLY A 155 -11.47 1.08 -3.14
N GLY A 156 -11.63 0.77 -1.86
CA GLY A 156 -11.35 -0.55 -1.29
C GLY A 156 -12.22 -1.66 -1.88
N GLY A 157 -13.52 -1.39 -2.09
CA GLY A 157 -14.41 -2.32 -2.79
C GLY A 157 -14.01 -2.55 -4.26
N ILE A 158 -13.67 -1.48 -4.98
CA ILE A 158 -13.17 -1.58 -6.37
C ILE A 158 -11.85 -2.35 -6.41
N MET A 159 -10.94 -2.10 -5.46
CA MET A 159 -9.68 -2.83 -5.34
C MET A 159 -9.90 -4.32 -5.12
N MET A 160 -10.88 -4.72 -4.31
CA MET A 160 -11.24 -6.13 -4.14
C MET A 160 -11.68 -6.74 -5.49
N GLY A 161 -12.56 -6.06 -6.23
CA GLY A 161 -12.99 -6.52 -7.55
C GLY A 161 -11.83 -6.68 -8.55
N ILE A 162 -10.92 -5.69 -8.59
CA ILE A 162 -9.71 -5.74 -9.43
C ILE A 162 -8.81 -6.91 -9.01
N SER A 163 -8.58 -7.09 -7.70
CA SER A 163 -7.75 -8.18 -7.17
C SER A 163 -8.30 -9.55 -7.56
N LEU A 164 -9.61 -9.78 -7.38
CA LEU A 164 -10.27 -11.03 -7.78
C LEU A 164 -10.17 -11.27 -9.29
N PHE A 165 -10.43 -10.25 -10.11
CA PHE A 165 -10.33 -10.36 -11.55
C PHE A 165 -8.90 -10.67 -12.03
N VAL A 166 -7.90 -9.93 -11.51
CA VAL A 166 -6.50 -10.11 -11.88
C VAL A 166 -5.99 -11.47 -11.37
N SER A 167 -6.39 -11.90 -10.18
CA SER A 167 -6.07 -13.22 -9.66
C SER A 167 -6.64 -14.32 -10.54
N TRP A 168 -7.93 -14.25 -10.90
CA TRP A 168 -8.56 -15.19 -11.82
C TRP A 168 -7.85 -15.23 -13.18
N ALA A 169 -7.58 -14.06 -13.76
CA ALA A 169 -6.87 -13.96 -15.03
C ALA A 169 -5.43 -14.52 -14.95
N SER A 170 -4.73 -14.29 -13.83
CA SER A 170 -3.37 -14.78 -13.62
C SER A 170 -3.35 -16.30 -13.46
N THR A 171 -4.28 -16.87 -12.69
CA THR A 171 -4.43 -18.33 -12.58
C THR A 171 -4.77 -18.96 -13.94
N TYR A 172 -5.64 -18.34 -14.73
CA TYR A 172 -5.97 -18.87 -16.05
C TYR A 172 -4.81 -18.78 -17.06
N THR A 173 -4.09 -17.65 -17.08
CA THR A 173 -3.03 -17.41 -18.07
C THR A 173 -1.69 -18.00 -17.66
N LEU A 174 -1.22 -17.72 -16.45
CA LEU A 174 0.06 -18.21 -15.93
C LEU A 174 -0.06 -19.63 -15.39
N GLY A 175 -1.22 -20.03 -14.87
CA GLY A 175 -1.44 -21.41 -14.42
C GLY A 175 -1.28 -22.43 -15.54
N ALA A 176 -1.58 -22.06 -16.79
CA ALA A 176 -1.35 -22.94 -17.94
C ALA A 176 0.13 -23.35 -18.14
N LEU A 177 1.09 -22.66 -17.49
CA LEU A 177 2.51 -23.01 -17.49
C LEU A 177 2.85 -24.12 -16.49
N TYR A 178 1.93 -24.50 -15.62
CA TYR A 178 2.11 -25.44 -14.52
C TYR A 178 1.13 -26.62 -14.62
N SER A 179 1.44 -27.74 -13.97
CA SER A 179 0.50 -28.85 -13.95
C SER A 179 -0.74 -28.51 -13.09
N PRO A 180 -1.92 -29.09 -13.37
CA PRO A 180 -3.09 -28.93 -12.51
C PRO A 180 -2.82 -29.32 -11.05
N LEU A 181 -1.94 -30.31 -10.83
CA LEU A 181 -1.52 -30.73 -9.50
C LEU A 181 -0.71 -29.63 -8.80
N ASP A 182 0.21 -28.96 -9.50
CA ASP A 182 1.01 -27.88 -8.93
C ASP A 182 0.14 -26.69 -8.54
N ILE A 183 -0.84 -26.34 -9.39
CA ILE A 183 -1.81 -25.28 -9.08
C ILE A 183 -2.61 -25.65 -7.82
N TYR A 184 -3.18 -26.86 -7.79
CA TYR A 184 -3.96 -27.34 -6.65
C TYR A 184 -3.15 -27.35 -5.35
N MET A 185 -1.91 -27.86 -5.39
CA MET A 185 -1.02 -27.86 -4.24
C MET A 185 -0.64 -26.43 -3.81
N SER A 186 -0.45 -25.50 -4.76
CA SER A 186 -0.18 -24.10 -4.45
C SER A 186 -1.36 -23.41 -3.78
N GLU A 187 -2.59 -23.75 -4.16
CA GLU A 187 -3.82 -23.22 -3.56
C GLU A 187 -4.02 -23.77 -2.13
N ILE A 188 -3.90 -25.09 -1.93
CA ILE A 188 -3.93 -25.70 -0.59
C ILE A 188 -2.90 -25.00 0.30
N PHE A 189 -1.69 -24.84 -0.22
CA PHE A 189 -0.61 -24.28 0.56
C PHE A 189 -0.86 -22.82 0.92
N SER A 190 -1.29 -22.00 -0.05
CA SER A 190 -1.74 -20.63 0.21
C SER A 190 -2.83 -20.58 1.28
N ASN A 191 -3.82 -21.48 1.23
CA ASN A 191 -4.90 -21.55 2.22
C ASN A 191 -4.40 -21.93 3.62
N ILE A 192 -3.50 -22.90 3.74
CA ILE A 192 -2.87 -23.28 5.02
C ILE A 192 -2.07 -22.09 5.59
N ASN A 193 -1.38 -21.33 4.74
CA ASN A 193 -0.57 -20.20 5.17
C ASN A 193 -1.43 -19.00 5.60
N ASN A 194 -2.57 -18.84 4.93
CA ASN A 194 -3.59 -17.87 5.30
C ASN A 194 -4.40 -18.32 6.53
N ALA A 195 -4.10 -19.46 7.16
CA ALA A 195 -4.77 -19.90 8.38
C ALA A 195 -4.68 -18.89 9.52
N SER A 196 -3.63 -18.08 9.55
CA SER A 196 -3.48 -17.00 10.54
C SER A 196 -4.56 -15.90 10.37
N PHE A 197 -5.16 -15.79 9.20
CA PHE A 197 -6.31 -14.91 8.92
C PHE A 197 -7.67 -15.61 9.11
N MET A 198 -7.68 -16.91 9.41
CA MET A 198 -8.91 -17.68 9.66
C MET A 198 -9.34 -17.48 11.12
N ALA A 199 -10.04 -16.40 11.38
CA ALA A 199 -10.74 -16.23 12.66
C ALA A 199 -11.83 -17.31 12.82
N ILE A 200 -11.82 -18.02 13.95
CA ILE A 200 -12.87 -18.99 14.32
C ILE A 200 -13.93 -18.28 15.15
N HIS A 201 -13.51 -17.39 16.05
CA HIS A 201 -14.39 -16.65 16.93
C HIS A 201 -14.61 -15.21 16.47
N LEU A 202 -15.79 -14.66 16.80
CA LEU A 202 -16.15 -13.28 16.43
C LEU A 202 -15.14 -12.24 16.94
N TYR A 203 -14.61 -12.42 18.17
CA TYR A 203 -13.65 -11.48 18.72
C TYR A 203 -12.31 -11.49 17.96
N GLN A 204 -11.86 -12.66 17.45
CA GLN A 204 -10.66 -12.77 16.61
C GLN A 204 -10.85 -12.02 15.29
N TYR A 205 -12.02 -12.18 14.67
CA TYR A 205 -12.40 -11.45 13.47
C TYR A 205 -12.37 -9.94 13.70
N VAL A 206 -13.00 -9.46 14.77
CA VAL A 206 -13.01 -8.03 15.13
C VAL A 206 -11.58 -7.52 15.38
N LEU A 207 -10.74 -8.27 16.10
CA LEU A 207 -9.35 -7.90 16.35
C LEU A 207 -8.53 -7.81 15.05
N LEU A 208 -8.68 -8.76 14.13
CA LEU A 208 -8.01 -8.73 12.83
C LEU A 208 -8.47 -7.53 12.00
N VAL A 209 -9.78 -7.27 11.91
CA VAL A 209 -10.28 -6.11 11.16
C VAL A 209 -9.73 -4.81 11.77
N LEU A 210 -9.76 -4.66 13.09
CA LEU A 210 -9.22 -3.48 13.75
C LEU A 210 -7.71 -3.32 13.51
N SER A 211 -6.92 -4.39 13.53
CA SER A 211 -5.49 -4.30 13.25
C SER A 211 -5.20 -3.87 11.81
N MET A 212 -6.02 -4.29 10.84
CA MET A 212 -5.89 -3.80 9.46
C MET A 212 -6.13 -2.30 9.34
N PHE A 213 -7.15 -1.76 10.02
CA PHE A 213 -7.47 -0.33 9.99
C PHE A 213 -6.49 0.54 10.78
N LEU A 214 -6.00 0.06 11.93
CA LEU A 214 -5.25 0.88 12.88
C LEU A 214 -3.73 0.75 12.71
N LEU A 215 -3.24 -0.40 12.23
CA LEU A 215 -1.82 -0.71 12.17
C LEU A 215 -1.35 -0.93 10.74
N VAL A 216 -1.87 -1.95 10.06
CA VAL A 216 -1.33 -2.42 8.78
C VAL A 216 -1.48 -1.35 7.69
N ALA A 217 -2.72 -0.97 7.35
CA ALA A 217 -2.96 -0.03 6.26
C ALA A 217 -2.33 1.36 6.52
N PRO A 218 -2.48 2.00 7.70
CA PRO A 218 -1.79 3.26 7.96
C PRO A 218 -0.27 3.15 7.79
N SER A 219 0.34 2.09 8.33
CA SER A 219 1.80 1.97 8.34
C SER A 219 2.38 1.75 6.95
N GLU A 220 1.76 0.85 6.19
CA GLU A 220 2.18 0.55 4.83
C GLU A 220 1.97 1.74 3.90
N GLU A 221 0.82 2.42 3.97
CA GLU A 221 0.54 3.58 3.11
C GLU A 221 1.43 4.79 3.42
N ILE A 222 1.76 5.04 4.69
CA ILE A 222 2.72 6.11 5.05
C ILE A 222 4.10 5.83 4.43
N SER A 223 4.60 4.59 4.57
CA SER A 223 5.93 4.25 4.04
C SER A 223 5.96 4.20 2.51
N THR A 224 4.95 3.60 1.90
CA THR A 224 4.91 3.34 0.45
C THR A 224 4.42 4.54 -0.35
N ARG A 225 3.26 5.11 0.00
CA ARG A 225 2.61 6.17 -0.77
C ARG A 225 3.09 7.53 -0.35
N ALA A 226 3.00 7.82 0.94
CA ALA A 226 3.34 9.14 1.42
C ALA A 226 4.83 9.42 1.27
N PHE A 227 5.69 8.43 1.54
CA PHE A 227 7.14 8.61 1.53
C PHE A 227 7.81 8.16 0.22
N LEU A 228 7.75 6.88 -0.11
CA LEU A 228 8.44 6.32 -1.28
C LEU A 228 7.90 6.90 -2.61
N GLN A 229 6.60 6.80 -2.84
CA GLN A 229 5.98 7.20 -4.11
C GLN A 229 6.17 8.69 -4.37
N GLN A 230 5.89 9.56 -3.40
CA GLN A 230 6.07 11.00 -3.60
C GLN A 230 7.53 11.37 -3.92
N GLY A 231 8.52 10.74 -3.28
CA GLY A 231 9.93 11.02 -3.57
C GLY A 231 10.39 10.53 -4.95
N LEU A 232 9.86 9.39 -5.40
CA LEU A 232 10.08 8.89 -6.76
C LEU A 232 9.39 9.77 -7.80
N GLU A 233 8.16 10.19 -7.56
CA GLU A 233 7.41 11.08 -8.47
C GLU A 233 8.04 12.47 -8.57
N ASN A 234 8.57 13.00 -7.48
CA ASN A 234 9.29 14.28 -7.49
C ASN A 234 10.58 14.21 -8.33
N SER A 235 11.21 13.04 -8.40
CA SER A 235 12.49 12.84 -9.11
C SER A 235 12.32 12.44 -10.57
N PHE A 236 11.43 11.49 -10.83
CA PHE A 236 11.29 10.82 -12.12
C PHE A 236 9.99 11.19 -12.85
N GLY A 237 9.11 11.95 -12.21
CA GLY A 237 7.80 12.33 -12.73
C GLY A 237 6.69 11.39 -12.27
N ARG A 238 5.46 11.89 -12.39
CA ARG A 238 4.25 11.30 -11.79
C ARG A 238 3.99 9.83 -12.18
N TRP A 239 4.03 9.51 -13.48
CA TRP A 239 3.70 8.16 -13.95
C TRP A 239 4.83 7.16 -13.69
N ILE A 240 6.08 7.58 -13.90
CA ILE A 240 7.24 6.73 -13.65
C ILE A 240 7.37 6.44 -12.15
N GLY A 241 7.20 7.45 -11.29
CA GLY A 241 7.21 7.26 -9.84
C GLY A 241 6.13 6.29 -9.35
N LEU A 242 4.91 6.39 -9.89
CA LEU A 242 3.83 5.44 -9.62
C LEU A 242 4.20 4.01 -9.99
N ILE A 243 4.63 3.78 -11.24
CA ILE A 243 4.97 2.45 -11.76
C ILE A 243 6.14 1.85 -10.98
N THR A 244 7.20 2.63 -10.75
CA THR A 244 8.37 2.19 -9.99
C THR A 244 8.02 1.83 -8.56
N THR A 245 7.17 2.64 -7.89
CA THR A 245 6.66 2.31 -6.55
C THR A 245 5.89 1.00 -6.57
N ALA A 246 5.03 0.80 -7.58
CA ALA A 246 4.25 -0.43 -7.69
C ALA A 246 5.11 -1.67 -7.85
N ILE A 247 6.15 -1.60 -8.70
CA ILE A 247 7.12 -2.69 -8.88
C ILE A 247 7.87 -2.98 -7.58
N ILE A 248 8.40 -1.95 -6.91
CA ILE A 248 9.12 -2.10 -5.64
C ILE A 248 8.22 -2.73 -4.58
N PHE A 249 7.00 -2.22 -4.43
CA PHE A 249 6.02 -2.71 -3.47
C PHE A 249 5.71 -4.20 -3.69
N SER A 250 5.39 -4.59 -4.94
CA SER A 250 5.09 -5.98 -5.29
C SER A 250 6.28 -6.89 -5.05
N ALA A 251 7.49 -6.45 -5.44
CA ALA A 251 8.71 -7.23 -5.23
C ALA A 251 8.98 -7.46 -3.74
N LEU A 252 8.81 -6.45 -2.88
CA LEU A 252 9.00 -6.64 -1.43
C LEU A 252 7.93 -7.54 -0.80
N HIS A 253 6.69 -7.48 -1.26
CA HIS A 253 5.65 -8.41 -0.78
C HIS A 253 5.94 -9.86 -1.15
N ILE A 254 6.64 -10.10 -2.26
CA ILE A 254 7.07 -11.44 -2.67
C ILE A 254 8.33 -11.87 -1.91
N LEU A 255 9.34 -10.98 -1.81
CA LEU A 255 10.66 -11.32 -1.27
C LEU A 255 10.72 -11.29 0.26
N LEU A 256 10.05 -10.33 0.90
CA LEU A 256 10.26 -9.96 2.30
C LEU A 256 9.08 -10.23 3.21
N TYR A 257 7.98 -10.81 2.75
CA TYR A 257 6.95 -11.25 3.69
C TYR A 257 7.39 -12.63 4.23
N PRO A 258 7.99 -12.74 5.44
CA PRO A 258 8.44 -14.03 5.99
C PRO A 258 7.28 -15.00 6.23
N GLN A 259 6.06 -14.46 6.42
CA GLN A 259 4.82 -15.23 6.43
C GLN A 259 4.51 -15.88 5.08
N THR A 260 5.06 -15.37 3.97
CA THR A 260 4.95 -16.03 2.68
C THR A 260 6.21 -16.84 2.33
N ALA A 261 7.41 -16.41 2.70
CA ALA A 261 8.60 -17.18 2.38
C ALA A 261 8.68 -18.52 3.16
N THR A 262 8.46 -18.53 4.48
CA THR A 262 8.48 -19.82 5.23
C THR A 262 7.17 -20.57 5.14
N ALA A 263 6.03 -19.87 5.17
CA ALA A 263 4.75 -20.53 5.07
C ALA A 263 4.48 -21.01 3.63
N ILE A 264 4.76 -20.20 2.58
CA ILE A 264 4.77 -20.70 1.19
C ILE A 264 6.06 -21.52 0.92
N GLY A 265 6.74 -22.05 1.94
CA GLY A 265 7.83 -23.02 1.83
C GLY A 265 9.01 -22.59 0.98
N PHE A 266 9.09 -21.32 0.57
CA PHE A 266 10.17 -20.77 -0.23
C PHE A 266 11.52 -21.03 0.48
N PRO A 267 12.48 -21.66 -0.21
CA PRO A 267 12.56 -21.86 -1.66
C PRO A 267 11.98 -23.22 -2.15
N SER A 268 10.73 -23.55 -1.86
CA SER A 268 10.01 -24.67 -2.47
C SER A 268 9.52 -24.29 -3.86
N TYR A 269 9.47 -25.29 -4.73
CA TYR A 269 8.93 -25.17 -6.07
C TYR A 269 7.49 -24.63 -6.06
N ILE A 270 6.61 -25.27 -5.28
CA ILE A 270 5.21 -24.86 -5.11
C ILE A 270 5.11 -23.41 -4.60
N GLY A 271 6.03 -23.01 -3.73
CA GLY A 271 6.03 -21.65 -3.23
C GLY A 271 6.38 -20.58 -4.24
N SER A 272 7.35 -20.89 -5.08
CA SER A 272 7.75 -20.03 -6.18
C SER A 272 6.60 -19.86 -7.19
N ILE A 273 5.83 -20.91 -7.44
CA ILE A 273 4.63 -20.84 -8.30
C ILE A 273 3.58 -19.89 -7.70
N SER A 274 3.22 -20.09 -6.44
CA SER A 274 2.25 -19.22 -5.76
C SER A 274 2.70 -17.75 -5.76
N ALA A 275 4.00 -17.50 -5.54
CA ALA A 275 4.57 -16.16 -5.58
C ALA A 275 4.46 -15.53 -6.98
N ILE A 276 4.80 -16.28 -8.04
CA ILE A 276 4.72 -15.81 -9.43
C ILE A 276 3.27 -15.48 -9.81
N ILE A 277 2.32 -16.34 -9.46
CA ILE A 277 0.89 -16.13 -9.76
C ILE A 277 0.34 -14.91 -9.00
N ALA A 278 0.87 -14.59 -7.81
CA ALA A 278 0.44 -13.45 -7.02
C ALA A 278 0.99 -12.08 -7.48
N VAL A 279 2.10 -12.04 -8.24
CA VAL A 279 2.75 -10.79 -8.69
C VAL A 279 1.75 -9.83 -9.36
N PRO A 280 0.93 -10.26 -10.34
CA PRO A 280 0.04 -9.35 -11.05
C PRO A 280 -1.00 -8.71 -10.12
N SER A 281 -1.52 -9.47 -9.15
CA SER A 281 -2.47 -8.95 -8.15
C SER A 281 -1.84 -7.88 -7.27
N TYR A 282 -0.62 -8.12 -6.74
CA TYR A 282 0.08 -7.10 -5.95
C TYR A 282 0.40 -5.84 -6.77
N LEU A 283 0.78 -6.02 -8.04
CA LEU A 283 1.05 -4.89 -8.93
C LEU A 283 -0.22 -4.08 -9.20
N ALA A 284 -1.34 -4.74 -9.49
CA ALA A 284 -2.62 -4.09 -9.72
C ALA A 284 -3.12 -3.33 -8.49
N LEU A 285 -3.03 -3.94 -7.30
CA LEU A 285 -3.36 -3.28 -6.03
C LEU A 285 -2.50 -2.04 -5.82
N SER A 286 -1.19 -2.16 -6.02
CA SER A 286 -0.27 -1.07 -5.79
C SER A 286 -0.44 0.09 -6.77
N LEU A 287 -0.69 -0.22 -8.04
CA LEU A 287 -1.05 0.79 -9.05
C LEU A 287 -2.36 1.49 -8.71
N THR A 288 -3.38 0.75 -8.25
CA THR A 288 -4.69 1.31 -7.90
C THR A 288 -4.58 2.28 -6.73
N LEU A 289 -3.90 1.90 -5.64
CA LEU A 289 -3.68 2.78 -4.49
C LEU A 289 -2.85 4.02 -4.86
N GLY A 290 -1.76 3.82 -5.60
CA GLY A 290 -0.92 4.93 -6.02
C GLY A 290 -1.64 5.90 -6.97
N PHE A 291 -2.49 5.40 -7.86
CA PHE A 291 -3.34 6.23 -8.72
C PHE A 291 -4.40 6.99 -7.92
N LEU A 292 -5.02 6.33 -6.93
CA LEU A 292 -5.98 6.94 -6.03
C LEU A 292 -5.36 8.10 -5.23
N LEU A 293 -4.12 7.92 -4.75
CA LEU A 293 -3.35 8.98 -4.10
C LEU A 293 -3.22 10.21 -4.99
N GLN A 294 -2.85 10.01 -6.26
CA GLN A 294 -2.66 11.10 -7.21
C GLN A 294 -3.98 11.81 -7.56
N ILE A 295 -5.08 11.07 -7.75
CA ILE A 295 -6.42 11.66 -7.97
C ILE A 295 -6.83 12.53 -6.78
N ARG A 296 -6.54 12.06 -5.56
CA ARG A 296 -6.87 12.77 -4.33
C ARG A 296 -5.82 13.80 -3.91
N LYS A 297 -4.98 14.25 -4.84
CA LYS A 297 -3.98 15.31 -4.61
C LYS A 297 -3.10 15.01 -3.39
N TYR A 298 -2.62 13.76 -3.30
CA TYR A 298 -1.74 13.27 -2.24
C TYR A 298 -2.36 13.35 -0.84
N ARG A 299 -3.67 13.09 -0.72
CA ARG A 299 -4.35 12.93 0.57
C ARG A 299 -4.33 11.47 0.99
N ILE A 300 -3.43 11.15 1.90
CA ILE A 300 -3.12 9.78 2.30
C ILE A 300 -4.29 9.05 2.96
N ILE A 301 -5.20 9.78 3.60
CA ILE A 301 -6.39 9.22 4.28
C ILE A 301 -7.24 8.37 3.32
N THR A 302 -7.34 8.78 2.05
CA THR A 302 -8.13 8.02 1.06
C THR A 302 -7.49 6.65 0.82
N THR A 303 -6.17 6.57 0.65
CA THR A 303 -5.50 5.30 0.35
C THR A 303 -5.41 4.41 1.58
N ILE A 304 -5.19 4.97 2.77
CA ILE A 304 -5.28 4.25 4.05
C ILE A 304 -6.65 3.59 4.18
N THR A 305 -7.73 4.35 3.94
CA THR A 305 -9.10 3.82 4.05
C THR A 305 -9.36 2.75 2.98
N ALA A 306 -8.94 2.97 1.73
CA ALA A 306 -9.11 2.01 0.65
C ALA A 306 -8.38 0.68 0.93
N HIS A 307 -7.14 0.77 1.38
CA HIS A 307 -6.34 -0.38 1.76
C HIS A 307 -6.97 -1.12 2.95
N ALA A 308 -7.33 -0.42 4.02
CA ALA A 308 -7.96 -1.03 5.19
C ALA A 308 -9.29 -1.73 4.85
N VAL A 309 -10.14 -1.10 4.03
CA VAL A 309 -11.41 -1.69 3.58
C VAL A 309 -11.17 -2.91 2.70
N TYR A 310 -10.22 -2.86 1.76
CA TYR A 310 -9.83 -4.02 0.96
C TYR A 310 -9.43 -5.21 1.85
N MET A 311 -8.55 -4.98 2.84
CA MET A 311 -8.10 -6.03 3.77
C MET A 311 -9.24 -6.52 4.67
N ALA A 312 -10.11 -5.64 5.14
CA ALA A 312 -11.25 -6.02 5.96
C ALA A 312 -12.27 -6.88 5.18
N ILE A 313 -12.52 -6.57 3.90
CA ILE A 313 -13.36 -7.42 3.04
C ILE A 313 -12.69 -8.79 2.86
N LEU A 314 -11.37 -8.83 2.62
CA LEU A 314 -10.63 -10.09 2.48
C LEU A 314 -10.77 -10.97 3.74
N VAL A 315 -10.48 -10.40 4.92
CA VAL A 315 -10.64 -11.09 6.22
C VAL A 315 -12.08 -11.53 6.44
N SER A 316 -13.06 -10.72 6.04
CA SER A 316 -14.49 -11.08 6.17
C SER A 316 -14.87 -12.27 5.28
N ILE A 317 -14.40 -12.32 4.03
CA ILE A 317 -14.63 -13.46 3.14
C ILE A 317 -14.10 -14.74 3.77
N TYR A 318 -12.85 -14.72 4.26
CA TYR A 318 -12.26 -15.89 4.93
C TYR A 318 -13.03 -16.30 6.18
N TYR A 319 -13.43 -15.34 7.03
CA TYR A 319 -14.22 -15.63 8.23
C TYR A 319 -15.55 -16.33 7.88
N PHE A 320 -16.32 -15.78 6.94
CA PHE A 320 -17.62 -16.33 6.58
C PHE A 320 -17.52 -17.66 5.84
N GLN A 321 -16.52 -17.85 4.98
CA GLN A 321 -16.28 -19.16 4.33
C GLN A 321 -16.04 -20.25 5.37
N ASN A 322 -15.23 -19.98 6.39
CA ASN A 322 -14.96 -20.93 7.46
C ASN A 322 -16.16 -21.19 8.36
N TYR A 323 -16.89 -20.13 8.72
CA TYR A 323 -18.13 -20.26 9.49
C TYR A 323 -19.15 -21.14 8.77
N TRP A 324 -19.29 -20.99 7.45
CA TRP A 324 -20.12 -21.87 6.63
C TRP A 324 -19.64 -23.32 6.67
N ILE A 325 -18.36 -23.59 6.45
CA ILE A 325 -17.82 -24.96 6.49
C ILE A 325 -18.11 -25.62 7.86
N TYR A 326 -17.93 -24.89 8.95
CA TYR A 326 -18.18 -25.38 10.31
C TYR A 326 -19.66 -25.72 10.60
N LEU A 327 -20.61 -25.04 9.95
CA LEU A 327 -22.04 -25.30 10.17
C LEU A 327 -22.58 -26.52 9.42
N TYR A 328 -21.90 -26.96 8.35
CA TYR A 328 -22.41 -27.96 7.41
C TYR A 328 -21.58 -29.25 7.34
N ILE A 329 -20.48 -29.34 8.09
CA ILE A 329 -19.67 -30.55 8.28
C ILE A 329 -19.77 -30.97 9.75
#